data_AF-A0A946J1E9-F1
#
_entry.id   AF-A0A946J1E9-F1
#
_cell.length_a   1.000
_cell.length_b   1.000
_cell.length_c   1.000
_cell.angle_alpha   90.00
_cell.angle_beta   90.00
_cell.angle_gamma   90.00
#
_symmetry.space_group_name_H-M   'P 1'
#
loop_
_entity.id
_entity.type
_entity.pdbx_description
1 polymer ?
#
loop_
_entity_poly.entity_id
_entity_poly.type
_entity_poly.pdbx_seq_one_letter_code
_entity_poly.pdbx_strand_id
1 'polypeptide(L)'
;MIFIVAFISALTFSVPAIADAGDSPTLKRIQESGVVNIGHRETSIPFSYIGANNEPEGYSIDLCHKIVDSIKEQLGVSSLEINYVPVTGQTRIPLIANGTIDMECGSTTNNLTRQKQVEYLPTTFITGTKIASKVGSGINELEDMNGMVIGMSAGTTN
;
A
#
# COMPACT_ATOMS: atom_id res chain seq x y z
N MET A 1 -47.90 45.21 -31.13
CA MET A 1 -46.59 45.22 -30.46
C MET A 1 -46.06 43.79 -30.48
N ILE A 2 -45.03 43.53 -31.28
CA ILE A 2 -44.42 42.21 -31.48
C ILE A 2 -43.28 42.06 -30.47
N PHE A 3 -43.35 41.06 -29.59
CA PHE A 3 -42.24 40.70 -28.69
C PHE A 3 -41.30 39.73 -29.42
N ILE A 4 -40.08 40.19 -29.70
CA ILE A 4 -38.98 39.34 -30.19
C ILE A 4 -38.24 38.80 -28.96
N VAL A 5 -38.31 37.48 -28.74
CA VAL A 5 -37.53 36.79 -27.71
C VAL A 5 -36.23 36.31 -28.37
N ALA A 6 -35.11 36.94 -28.01
CA ALA A 6 -33.78 36.53 -28.46
C ALA A 6 -33.31 35.34 -27.61
N PHE A 7 -33.08 34.20 -28.26
CA PHE A 7 -32.55 32.98 -27.65
C PHE A 7 -31.01 33.06 -27.68
N ILE A 8 -30.37 33.36 -26.54
CA ILE A 8 -28.91 33.30 -26.40
C ILE A 8 -28.54 31.86 -26.06
N SER A 9 -27.92 31.16 -27.02
CA SER A 9 -27.34 29.83 -26.81
C SER A 9 -26.02 29.97 -26.06
N ALA A 10 -25.98 29.55 -24.80
CA ALA A 10 -24.77 29.53 -23.99
C ALA A 10 -23.94 28.28 -24.34
N LEU A 11 -22.82 28.49 -25.04
CA LEU A 11 -21.79 27.47 -25.23
C LEU A 11 -21.09 27.21 -23.88
N THR A 12 -21.46 26.12 -23.22
CA THR A 12 -20.77 25.62 -22.04
C THR A 12 -19.44 24.99 -22.48
N PHE A 13 -18.32 25.70 -22.27
CA PHE A 13 -17.01 25.09 -22.36
C PHE A 13 -16.86 24.09 -21.20
N SER A 14 -16.73 22.80 -21.53
CA SER A 14 -16.37 21.76 -20.57
C SER A 14 -14.91 21.93 -20.18
N VAL A 15 -14.66 22.65 -19.10
CA VAL A 15 -13.34 22.67 -18.46
C VAL A 15 -13.11 21.27 -17.87
N PRO A 16 -11.99 20.59 -18.16
CA PRO A 16 -11.69 19.33 -17.49
C PRO A 16 -11.62 19.60 -15.99
N ALA A 17 -12.45 18.90 -15.22
CA ALA A 17 -12.41 18.94 -13.77
C ALA A 17 -11.05 18.39 -13.33
N ILE A 18 -10.15 19.29 -12.94
CA ILE A 18 -9.01 18.92 -12.10
C ILE A 18 -9.65 18.45 -10.80
N ALA A 19 -9.61 17.13 -10.56
CA ALA A 19 -10.05 16.58 -9.30
C ALA A 19 -9.25 17.29 -8.20
N ASP A 20 -9.92 18.08 -7.37
CA ASP A 20 -9.35 18.56 -6.13
C ASP A 20 -8.79 17.32 -5.40
N ALA A 21 -7.59 17.41 -4.84
CA ALA A 21 -6.93 16.28 -4.16
C ALA A 21 -7.78 15.73 -2.99
N GLY A 22 -8.92 16.37 -2.70
CA GLY A 22 -9.87 16.01 -1.69
C GLY A 22 -9.28 16.29 -0.32
N ASP A 23 -10.11 16.22 0.70
CA ASP A 23 -9.70 16.36 2.09
C ASP A 23 -8.75 15.25 2.60
N SER A 24 -8.02 14.55 1.70
CA SER A 24 -7.08 13.49 2.03
C SER A 24 -5.85 14.07 2.74
N PRO A 25 -5.64 13.76 4.03
CA PRO A 25 -4.47 14.25 4.75
C PRO A 25 -3.15 13.70 4.19
N THR A 26 -3.19 12.51 3.59
CA THR A 26 -2.01 11.87 2.98
C THR A 26 -1.61 12.54 1.68
N LEU A 27 -2.55 12.79 0.76
CA LEU A 27 -2.23 13.48 -0.50
C LEU A 27 -1.75 14.90 -0.25
N LYS A 28 -2.37 15.61 0.72
CA LYS A 28 -1.91 16.93 1.13
C LYS A 28 -0.48 16.91 1.66
N ARG A 29 -0.14 15.98 2.57
CA ARG A 29 1.23 15.83 3.10
C ARG A 29 2.24 15.54 1.99
N ILE A 30 1.91 14.65 1.06
CA ILE A 30 2.77 14.32 -0.09
C ILE A 30 2.97 15.55 -1.00
N GLN A 31 1.89 16.31 -1.27
CA GLN A 31 1.97 17.51 -2.09
C GLN A 31 2.81 18.60 -1.43
N GLU A 32 2.68 18.80 -0.12
CA GLU A 32 3.44 19.79 0.65
C GLU A 32 4.91 19.42 0.79
N SER A 33 5.24 18.14 0.97
CA SER A 33 6.62 17.67 1.15
C SER A 33 7.36 17.39 -0.16
N GLY A 34 6.64 17.02 -1.22
CA GLY A 34 7.22 16.47 -2.45
C GLY A 34 7.74 15.03 -2.31
N VAL A 35 7.47 14.36 -1.19
CA VAL A 35 8.00 13.04 -0.83
C VAL A 35 6.85 12.05 -0.55
N VAL A 36 6.97 10.83 -1.08
CA VAL A 36 6.14 9.68 -0.69
C VAL A 36 6.97 8.72 0.16
N ASN A 37 6.55 8.51 1.40
CA ASN A 37 7.20 7.58 2.32
C ASN A 37 6.61 6.18 2.14
N ILE A 38 7.37 5.28 1.53
CA ILE A 38 6.97 3.90 1.28
C ILE A 38 7.54 2.98 2.37
N GLY A 39 6.64 2.41 3.17
CA GLY A 39 6.99 1.31 4.05
C GLY A 39 7.26 0.03 3.25
N HIS A 40 8.45 -0.56 3.38
CA HIS A 40 8.81 -1.80 2.68
C HIS A 40 9.25 -2.90 3.65
N ARG A 41 9.08 -4.14 3.21
CA ARG A 41 9.62 -5.33 3.89
C ARG A 41 10.97 -5.68 3.31
N GLU A 42 11.88 -6.18 4.13
CA GLU A 42 13.22 -6.58 3.69
C GLU A 42 13.29 -8.07 3.31
N THR A 43 12.39 -8.90 3.84
CA THR A 43 12.47 -10.37 3.77
C THR A 43 11.18 -11.05 3.31
N SER A 44 10.24 -10.31 2.71
CA SER A 44 8.98 -10.87 2.20
C SER A 44 9.05 -11.22 0.72
N ILE A 45 9.90 -12.19 0.37
CA ILE A 45 10.05 -12.68 -1.01
C ILE A 45 8.77 -13.41 -1.47
N PRO A 46 8.28 -13.19 -2.71
CA PRO A 46 8.74 -12.27 -3.76
C PRO A 46 7.97 -10.94 -3.81
N PHE A 47 7.38 -10.51 -2.70
CA PHE A 47 6.48 -9.34 -2.62
C PHE A 47 7.22 -8.04 -2.37
N SER A 48 8.02 -8.00 -1.31
CA SER A 48 8.87 -6.88 -0.93
C SER A 48 10.06 -7.42 -0.19
N TYR A 49 11.24 -7.23 -0.75
CA TYR A 49 12.50 -7.67 -0.19
C TYR A 49 13.62 -6.78 -0.69
N ILE A 50 14.78 -6.85 -0.04
CA ILE A 50 15.99 -6.18 -0.56
C ILE A 50 16.59 -7.02 -1.68
N GLY A 51 16.63 -6.43 -2.88
CA GLY A 51 17.16 -7.04 -4.09
C GLY A 51 18.70 -7.06 -4.14
N ALA A 52 19.23 -7.56 -5.24
CA ALA A 52 20.68 -7.66 -5.47
C ALA A 52 21.38 -6.29 -5.47
N ASN A 53 20.66 -5.23 -5.82
CA ASN A 53 21.17 -3.86 -5.86
C ASN A 53 21.05 -3.13 -4.51
N ASN A 54 20.70 -3.86 -3.43
CA ASN A 54 20.47 -3.29 -2.09
C ASN A 54 19.31 -2.28 -2.03
N GLU A 55 18.34 -2.41 -2.94
CA GLU A 55 17.12 -1.59 -3.02
C GLU A 55 15.88 -2.46 -2.83
N PRO A 56 14.76 -1.92 -2.31
CA PRO A 56 13.50 -2.65 -2.25
C PRO A 56 12.98 -3.02 -3.64
N GLU A 57 12.63 -4.29 -3.83
CA GLU A 57 12.01 -4.79 -5.06
C GLU A 57 10.95 -5.87 -4.75
N GLY A 58 10.19 -6.25 -5.77
CA GLY A 58 9.20 -7.32 -5.71
C GLY A 58 7.81 -6.87 -6.12
N TYR A 59 6.90 -7.83 -6.21
CA TYR A 59 5.54 -7.61 -6.73
C TYR A 59 4.79 -6.44 -6.06
N SER A 60 4.85 -6.34 -4.73
CA SER A 60 4.15 -5.28 -4.00
C SER A 60 4.83 -3.92 -4.12
N ILE A 61 6.16 -3.89 -4.34
CA ILE A 61 6.90 -2.65 -4.63
C ILE A 61 6.49 -2.11 -5.99
N ASP A 62 6.41 -2.97 -7.01
CA ASP A 62 6.00 -2.59 -8.36
C ASP A 62 4.59 -1.96 -8.36
N LEU A 63 3.65 -2.54 -7.59
CA LEU A 63 2.32 -1.99 -7.43
C LEU A 63 2.35 -0.60 -6.79
N CYS A 64 3.17 -0.40 -5.77
CA CYS A 64 3.29 0.91 -5.13
C CYS A 64 3.92 1.96 -6.03
N HIS A 65 4.88 1.60 -6.90
CA HIS A 65 5.38 2.53 -7.91
C HIS A 65 4.28 2.98 -8.86
N LYS A 66 3.35 2.08 -9.25
CA LYS A 66 2.17 2.47 -10.03
C LYS A 66 1.23 3.39 -9.28
N ILE A 67 1.11 3.24 -7.97
CA ILE A 67 0.33 4.17 -7.15
C ILE A 67 1.03 5.54 -7.08
N VAL A 68 2.35 5.59 -6.92
CA VAL A 68 3.11 6.86 -6.98
C VAL A 68 2.96 7.54 -8.33
N ASP A 69 2.97 6.79 -9.43
CA ASP A 69 2.67 7.31 -10.78
C ASP A 69 1.29 7.97 -10.82
N SER A 70 0.24 7.30 -10.34
CA SER A 70 -1.11 7.86 -10.26
C SER A 70 -1.22 9.07 -9.34
N ILE A 71 -0.48 9.10 -8.22
CA ILE A 71 -0.44 10.25 -7.31
C ILE A 71 0.17 11.47 -8.01
N LYS A 72 1.26 11.29 -8.78
CA LYS A 72 1.86 12.39 -9.57
C LYS A 72 0.85 12.99 -10.54
N GLU A 73 0.14 12.13 -11.27
CA GLU A 73 -0.90 12.55 -12.23
C GLU A 73 -2.03 13.31 -11.52
N GLN A 74 -2.51 12.78 -10.38
CA GLN A 74 -3.59 13.41 -9.61
C GLN A 74 -3.18 14.76 -9.02
N LEU A 75 -1.95 14.92 -8.55
CA LEU A 75 -1.43 16.16 -7.98
C LEU A 75 -0.95 17.15 -9.04
N GLY A 76 -0.84 16.75 -10.31
CA GLY A 76 -0.31 17.59 -11.39
C GLY A 76 1.17 17.95 -11.23
N VAL A 77 1.96 17.11 -10.57
CA VAL A 77 3.40 17.33 -10.33
C VAL A 77 4.26 16.48 -11.28
N SER A 78 5.42 17.00 -11.66
CA SER A 78 6.33 16.33 -12.60
C SER A 78 7.15 15.21 -11.96
N SER A 79 7.38 15.29 -10.64
CA SER A 79 8.13 14.29 -9.89
C SER A 79 7.71 14.26 -8.42
N LEU A 80 7.83 13.09 -7.81
CA LEU A 80 7.81 12.90 -6.36
C LEU A 80 9.05 12.09 -5.98
N GLU A 81 9.70 12.47 -4.89
CA GLU A 81 10.76 11.65 -4.29
C GLU A 81 10.13 10.46 -3.57
N ILE A 82 10.72 9.28 -3.72
CA ILE A 82 10.33 8.11 -2.94
C ILE A 82 11.36 7.93 -1.83
N ASN A 83 10.89 7.99 -0.59
CA ASN A 83 11.68 7.63 0.58
C ASN A 83 11.25 6.25 1.07
N TYR A 84 12.17 5.28 1.04
CA TYR A 84 11.91 3.93 1.54
C TYR A 84 12.16 3.83 3.04
N VAL A 85 11.18 3.30 3.76
CA VAL A 85 11.24 3.10 5.21
C VAL A 85 11.09 1.61 5.53
N PRO A 86 12.09 0.95 6.12
CA PRO A 86 11.98 -0.46 6.50
C PRO A 86 10.90 -0.66 7.58
N VAL A 87 10.03 -1.64 7.39
CA VAL A 87 8.99 -2.00 8.37
C VAL A 87 8.92 -3.50 8.65
N THR A 88 8.46 -3.83 9.86
CA THR A 88 8.21 -5.20 10.31
C THR A 88 6.72 -5.48 10.43
N GLY A 89 6.38 -6.74 10.76
CA GLY A 89 5.01 -7.10 11.10
C GLY A 89 4.43 -6.29 12.29
N GLN A 90 5.30 -5.82 13.20
CA GLN A 90 4.94 -5.04 14.38
C GLN A 90 4.72 -3.57 14.04
N THR A 91 5.64 -3.01 13.25
CA THR A 91 5.76 -1.55 13.13
C THR A 91 4.90 -0.97 12.00
N ARG A 92 4.59 -1.75 10.96
CA ARG A 92 3.88 -1.25 9.77
C ARG A 92 2.57 -0.52 10.07
N ILE A 93 1.70 -1.05 10.94
CA ILE A 93 0.40 -0.45 11.24
C ILE A 93 0.57 0.84 12.05
N PRO A 94 1.32 0.85 13.17
CA PRO A 94 1.62 2.09 13.88
C PRO A 94 2.24 3.19 13.00
N LEU A 95 3.14 2.83 12.09
CA LEU A 95 3.83 3.79 11.22
C LEU A 95 2.92 4.34 10.10
N ILE A 96 1.94 3.57 9.62
CA ILE A 96 0.87 4.12 8.75
C ILE A 96 -0.03 5.05 9.58
N ALA A 97 -0.50 4.58 10.73
CA ALA A 97 -1.51 5.28 11.52
C ALA A 97 -1.03 6.63 12.05
N ASN A 98 0.28 6.78 12.32
CA ASN A 98 0.86 8.05 12.76
C ASN A 98 1.41 8.91 11.60
N GLY A 99 1.30 8.45 10.34
CA GLY A 99 1.75 9.16 9.15
C GLY A 99 3.27 9.17 8.93
N THR A 100 4.04 8.30 9.59
CA THR A 100 5.48 8.12 9.30
C THR A 100 5.69 7.53 7.90
N ILE A 101 4.80 6.63 7.49
CA ILE A 101 4.73 6.12 6.11
C ILE A 101 3.35 6.42 5.52
N ASP A 102 3.33 6.70 4.23
CA ASP A 102 2.12 7.05 3.48
C ASP A 102 1.41 5.79 2.94
N MET A 103 2.18 4.73 2.66
CA MET A 103 1.68 3.43 2.24
C MET A 103 2.65 2.31 2.62
N GLU A 104 2.14 1.08 2.76
CA GLU A 104 2.97 -0.13 2.94
C GLU A 104 2.88 -1.03 1.71
N CYS A 105 4.05 -1.49 1.27
CA CYS A 105 4.24 -2.27 0.07
C CYS A 105 4.86 -3.59 0.49
N GLY A 106 4.02 -4.59 0.77
CA GLY A 106 4.51 -5.84 1.33
C GLY A 106 3.50 -6.98 1.30
N SER A 107 3.42 -7.71 2.41
CA SER A 107 2.71 -8.99 2.55
C SER A 107 1.66 -8.94 3.66
N THR A 108 1.00 -7.78 3.82
CA THR A 108 0.08 -7.55 4.93
C THR A 108 -1.31 -8.11 4.65
N THR A 109 -1.71 -9.13 5.41
CA THR A 109 -3.09 -9.65 5.39
C THR A 109 -4.10 -8.55 5.74
N ASN A 110 -5.04 -8.30 4.85
CA ASN A 110 -6.22 -7.48 5.09
C ASN A 110 -7.23 -8.28 5.95
N ASN A 111 -7.62 -7.74 7.12
CA ASN A 111 -8.65 -8.33 7.97
C ASN A 111 -9.41 -7.25 8.77
N LEU A 112 -10.58 -7.63 9.32
CA LEU A 112 -11.47 -6.69 10.03
C LEU A 112 -10.83 -6.01 11.24
N THR A 113 -9.92 -6.68 11.94
CA THR A 113 -9.24 -6.09 13.10
C THR A 113 -8.29 -4.97 12.67
N ARG A 114 -7.56 -5.17 11.57
CA ARG A 114 -6.61 -4.17 11.04
C ARG A 114 -7.32 -3.03 10.32
N GLN A 115 -8.45 -3.28 9.66
CA GLN A 115 -9.29 -2.26 9.03
C GLN A 115 -9.82 -1.20 10.01
N LYS A 116 -9.84 -1.50 11.33
CA LYS A 116 -10.16 -0.49 12.35
C LYS A 116 -9.05 0.56 12.55
N GLN A 117 -7.86 0.32 12.01
CA GLN A 117 -6.68 1.16 12.23
C GLN A 117 -6.15 1.76 10.93
N VAL A 118 -6.22 1.02 9.82
CA VAL A 118 -5.67 1.42 8.52
C VAL A 118 -6.56 0.95 7.38
N GLU A 119 -6.47 1.62 6.24
CA GLU A 119 -7.14 1.23 5.00
C GLU A 119 -6.25 0.29 4.16
N TYR A 120 -6.88 -0.43 3.24
CA TYR A 120 -6.23 -1.38 2.35
C TYR A 120 -6.65 -1.16 0.91
N LEU A 121 -5.74 -1.46 -0.01
CA LEU A 121 -6.08 -1.67 -1.42
C LEU A 121 -7.08 -2.84 -1.56
N PRO A 122 -7.78 -2.93 -2.72
CA PRO A 122 -8.37 -4.19 -3.15
C PRO A 122 -7.34 -5.34 -3.07
N THR A 123 -7.81 -6.55 -2.80
CA THR A 123 -6.92 -7.72 -2.65
C THR A 123 -6.07 -7.94 -3.89
N THR A 124 -4.74 -7.85 -3.73
CA THR A 124 -3.75 -8.04 -4.80
C THR A 124 -3.16 -9.45 -4.81
N PHE A 125 -3.21 -10.16 -3.67
CA PHE A 125 -2.73 -11.54 -3.55
C PHE A 125 -3.53 -12.32 -2.51
N ILE A 126 -3.69 -13.62 -2.73
CA ILE A 126 -4.35 -14.55 -1.80
C ILE A 126 -3.36 -15.64 -1.42
N THR A 127 -3.29 -15.97 -0.13
CA THR A 127 -2.37 -16.97 0.42
C THR A 127 -3.06 -17.83 1.48
N GLY A 128 -2.36 -18.88 1.94
CA GLY A 128 -2.75 -19.70 3.09
C GLY A 128 -1.55 -19.97 4.00
N THR A 129 -1.78 -19.91 5.31
CA THR A 129 -0.76 -20.25 6.30
C THR A 129 -0.41 -21.74 6.22
N LYS A 130 0.88 -22.04 6.15
CA LYS A 130 1.43 -23.40 6.13
C LYS A 130 2.59 -23.52 7.10
N ILE A 131 2.93 -24.75 7.44
CA ILE A 131 4.10 -25.09 8.25
C ILE A 131 5.22 -25.56 7.32
N ALA A 132 6.43 -25.08 7.58
CA ALA A 132 7.64 -25.60 6.95
C ALA A 132 8.43 -26.39 8.00
N SER A 133 8.79 -27.63 7.68
CA SER A 133 9.59 -28.51 8.51
C SER A 133 10.82 -29.01 7.74
N LYS A 134 11.84 -29.46 8.46
CA LYS A 134 13.03 -30.05 7.83
C LYS A 134 12.66 -31.41 7.24
N VAL A 135 13.11 -31.68 6.01
CA VAL A 135 12.94 -33.00 5.39
C VAL A 135 13.51 -34.08 6.32
N GLY A 136 12.71 -35.12 6.59
CA GLY A 136 13.07 -36.20 7.50
C GLY A 136 12.84 -35.90 8.99
N SER A 137 12.19 -34.78 9.36
CA SER A 137 11.88 -34.49 10.77
C SER A 137 10.75 -35.35 11.36
N GLY A 138 10.07 -36.15 10.54
CA GLY A 138 8.92 -36.95 10.97
C GLY A 138 7.62 -36.17 11.19
N ILE A 139 7.59 -34.86 10.87
CA ILE A 139 6.40 -34.01 10.96
C ILE A 139 5.63 -34.12 9.63
N ASN A 140 4.47 -34.77 9.67
CA ASN A 140 3.60 -34.98 8.51
C ASN A 140 2.22 -34.32 8.71
N GLU A 141 1.78 -34.20 9.97
CA GLU A 141 0.53 -33.53 10.36
C GLU A 141 0.75 -32.59 11.55
N LEU A 142 -0.30 -31.87 11.96
CA LEU A 142 -0.20 -30.85 13.00
C LEU A 142 0.05 -31.49 14.38
N GLU A 143 -0.54 -32.67 14.60
CA GLU A 143 -0.47 -33.45 15.83
C GLU A 143 0.96 -33.90 16.15
N ASP A 144 1.79 -34.11 15.13
CA ASP A 144 3.21 -34.43 15.27
C ASP A 144 3.99 -33.29 15.97
N MET A 145 3.44 -32.08 16.00
CA MET A 145 4.08 -30.90 16.60
C MET A 145 3.71 -30.69 18.07
N ASN A 146 2.91 -31.57 18.68
CA ASN A 146 2.50 -31.46 20.06
C ASN A 146 3.71 -31.43 21.01
N GLY A 147 3.81 -30.36 21.82
CA GLY A 147 4.92 -30.14 22.75
C GLY A 147 6.22 -29.63 22.11
N MET A 148 6.22 -29.37 20.79
CA MET A 148 7.38 -28.77 20.11
C MET A 148 7.41 -27.24 20.24
N VAL A 149 8.60 -26.68 20.09
CA VAL A 149 8.78 -25.23 19.98
C VAL A 149 8.56 -24.81 18.52
N ILE A 150 7.62 -23.89 18.30
CA ILE A 150 7.25 -23.39 16.97
C ILE A 150 7.79 -21.97 16.80
N GLY A 151 8.60 -21.77 15.75
CA GLY A 151 9.07 -20.45 15.36
C GLY A 151 8.05 -19.75 14.45
N MET A 152 7.75 -18.48 14.74
CA MET A 152 6.90 -17.65 13.90
C MET A 152 7.41 -16.22 13.86
N SER A 153 7.15 -15.54 12.74
CA SER A 153 7.40 -14.10 12.66
C SER A 153 6.38 -13.36 13.51
N ALA A 154 6.85 -12.54 14.44
CA ALA A 154 5.99 -11.75 15.31
C ALA A 154 5.02 -10.87 14.49
N GLY A 155 3.84 -10.56 15.05
CA GLY A 155 2.84 -9.61 14.48
C GLY A 155 2.37 -9.95 13.07
N THR A 156 2.51 -11.23 12.73
CA THR A 156 1.82 -11.84 11.61
C THR A 156 0.48 -12.39 12.09
N THR A 157 -0.28 -12.99 11.18
CA THR A 157 -1.52 -13.70 11.51
C THR A 157 -1.29 -15.20 11.75
N ASN A 158 -0.02 -15.64 11.81
CA ASN A 158 0.38 -17.02 12.04
C ASN A 158 0.58 -17.30 13.53
#